data_AF-A0A1K1PQQ5-F1
#
_entry.id   AF-A0A1K1PQQ5-F1
#
_cell.length_a   1.000
_cell.length_b   1.000
_cell.length_c   1.000
_cell.angle_alpha   90.00
_cell.angle_beta   90.00
_cell.angle_gamma   90.00
#
_symmetry.space_group_name_H-M   'P 1'
#
loop_
_entity.id
_entity.type
_entity.pdbx_description
1 polymer ?
#
loop_
_entity_poly.entity_id
_entity_poly.type
_entity_poly.pdbx_seq_one_letter_code
_entity_poly.pdbx_strand_id
1 'polypeptide(L)'
;MIRYIVKKELKEILRDGRFKISSAIVFLLALVAFFITFKQYKNTTALYNEAKANERKVWESQGEKNPHSAAHYGNYVFKPKSPLSLIDQGVDKYTGVSVFLEAHNRNEAAFSDAADQTALSRFGALTPDFILLYIIPLIIILIGYNIFSKEIEGSTFFILKSQGVVGWKLFLGKWLAALVPIMAITTILFTVAAIVLTSLNDFGLFEWKEFFALYIVYLLYYLIFTNVVLFISSKVKKSGIALVINLVFWVLACFVAPKVASNLADAKYPYPSHQEFNEQIANESKQGLDGHNPWSEESQKLQAQVLKEHKVDSVHKLPFNFSAYLMQRSEEYQAQVYAKHYNILKEKAKNQGDVYKTVSSISPFLPTRFLSMAIANTDYQSHWRFTEAAEAYRVDVQRFLNGTTEKNSKYNERYVAPADTWSKLKEFEYEGPTFEEVYKQNTNVFFVLLIWVVLTAGLLFFTNKKY
;
A
#
# COMPACT_ATOMS: atom_id res chain seq x y z
N MET A 1 4.54 38.43 -25.24
CA MET A 1 3.08 38.20 -25.13
C MET A 1 2.74 37.18 -24.04
N ILE A 2 3.15 35.91 -24.15
CA ILE A 2 2.86 34.84 -23.15
C ILE A 2 3.20 35.29 -21.71
N ARG A 3 4.41 35.82 -21.48
CA ARG A 3 4.82 36.35 -20.16
C ARG A 3 3.86 37.41 -19.59
N TYR A 4 3.32 38.29 -20.42
CA TYR A 4 2.38 39.34 -19.97
C TYR A 4 1.02 38.73 -19.60
N ILE A 5 0.55 37.75 -20.37
CA ILE A 5 -0.67 37.01 -20.07
C ILE A 5 -0.50 36.26 -18.75
N VAL A 6 0.59 35.51 -18.59
CA VAL A 6 0.90 34.81 -17.33
C VAL A 6 0.91 35.79 -16.15
N LYS A 7 1.63 36.91 -16.28
CA LYS A 7 1.71 37.93 -15.22
C LYS A 7 0.34 38.53 -14.89
N LYS A 8 -0.51 38.78 -15.89
CA LYS A 8 -1.87 39.30 -15.72
C LYS A 8 -2.76 38.28 -14.99
N GLU A 9 -2.80 37.04 -15.47
CA GLU A 9 -3.60 35.97 -14.87
C GLU A 9 -3.15 35.65 -13.44
N LEU A 10 -1.84 35.53 -13.19
CA LEU A 10 -1.32 35.34 -11.83
C LEU A 10 -1.66 36.52 -10.92
N LYS A 11 -1.64 37.75 -11.43
CA LYS A 11 -2.03 38.93 -10.64
C LYS A 11 -3.51 38.92 -10.29
N GLU A 12 -4.37 38.44 -11.19
CA GLU A 12 -5.81 38.24 -10.91
C GLU A 12 -6.03 37.15 -9.87
N ILE A 13 -5.39 35.98 -10.05
CA ILE A 13 -5.47 34.85 -9.11
C ILE A 13 -5.00 35.27 -7.71
N LEU A 14 -3.87 35.99 -7.62
CA LEU A 14 -3.35 36.50 -6.34
C LEU A 14 -4.19 37.64 -5.76
N ARG A 15 -4.99 38.35 -6.56
CA ARG A 15 -5.91 39.37 -6.06
C ARG A 15 -7.25 38.78 -5.62
N ASP A 16 -7.61 37.60 -6.10
CA ASP A 16 -8.77 36.86 -5.64
C ASP A 16 -8.55 36.38 -4.19
N GLY A 17 -9.34 36.94 -3.27
CA GLY A 17 -9.29 36.56 -1.86
C GLY A 17 -9.57 35.08 -1.62
N ARG A 18 -10.40 34.45 -2.47
CA ARG A 18 -10.75 33.03 -2.35
C ARG A 18 -9.52 32.14 -2.54
N PHE A 19 -8.73 32.38 -3.58
CA PHE A 19 -7.52 31.60 -3.83
C PHE A 19 -6.51 31.73 -2.68
N LYS A 20 -6.28 32.94 -2.18
CA LYS A 20 -5.38 33.19 -1.04
C LYS A 20 -5.82 32.43 0.21
N ILE A 21 -7.09 32.57 0.59
CA ILE A 21 -7.65 31.93 1.78
C ILE A 21 -7.61 30.42 1.62
N SER A 22 -8.10 29.88 0.50
CA SER A 22 -8.11 28.44 0.25
C SER A 22 -6.70 27.86 0.21
N SER A 23 -5.73 28.50 -0.45
CA SER A 23 -4.34 28.02 -0.48
C SER A 23 -3.69 28.07 0.89
N ALA A 24 -3.95 29.10 1.69
CA ALA A 24 -3.45 29.20 3.07
C ALA A 24 -4.04 28.09 3.96
N ILE A 25 -5.36 27.82 3.83
CA ILE A 25 -6.02 26.73 4.55
C ILE A 25 -5.42 25.38 4.14
N VAL A 26 -5.26 25.12 2.84
CA VAL A 26 -4.69 23.86 2.36
C VAL A 26 -3.26 23.68 2.82
N PHE A 27 -2.45 24.74 2.78
CA PHE A 27 -1.08 24.70 3.29
C PHE A 27 -1.05 24.41 4.80
N LEU A 28 -1.91 25.06 5.59
CA LEU A 28 -2.03 24.81 7.03
C LEU A 28 -2.48 23.38 7.32
N LEU A 29 -3.51 22.89 6.62
CA LEU A 29 -3.99 21.53 6.74
C LEU A 29 -2.89 20.52 6.39
N ALA A 30 -2.10 20.80 5.34
CA ALA A 30 -0.99 19.94 4.94
C ALA A 30 0.09 19.89 6.01
N LEU A 31 0.49 21.04 6.57
CA LEU A 31 1.45 21.07 7.67
C LEU A 31 0.96 20.30 8.90
N VAL A 32 -0.32 20.44 9.26
CA VAL A 32 -0.92 19.69 10.36
C VAL A 32 -0.97 18.20 10.06
N ALA A 33 -1.36 17.81 8.85
CA ALA A 33 -1.37 16.41 8.41
C ALA A 33 0.04 15.79 8.45
N PHE A 34 1.06 16.49 7.94
CA PHE A 34 2.45 16.06 8.00
C PHE A 34 2.95 15.95 9.43
N PHE A 35 2.59 16.89 10.31
CA PHE A 35 2.99 16.84 11.71
C PHE A 35 2.35 15.64 12.45
N ILE A 36 1.06 15.40 12.23
CA ILE A 36 0.33 14.26 12.81
C ILE A 36 0.95 12.94 12.35
N THR A 37 1.12 12.78 11.03
CA THR A 37 1.70 11.56 10.45
C THR A 37 3.16 11.36 10.85
N PHE A 38 3.95 12.42 10.97
CA PHE A 38 5.31 12.37 11.51
C PHE A 38 5.35 11.84 12.94
N LYS A 39 4.51 12.38 13.82
CA LYS A 39 4.42 11.91 15.22
C LYS A 39 3.95 10.46 15.28
N GLN A 40 2.97 10.09 14.46
CA GLN A 40 2.50 8.71 14.36
C GLN A 40 3.61 7.77 13.89
N TYR A 41 4.34 8.13 12.84
CA TYR A 41 5.48 7.35 12.34
C TYR A 41 6.52 7.12 13.43
N LYS A 42 6.98 8.20 14.09
CA LYS A 42 8.00 8.10 15.15
C LYS A 42 7.53 7.20 16.31
N ASN A 43 6.27 7.33 16.71
CA ASN A 43 5.70 6.51 17.78
C ASN A 43 5.58 5.04 17.35
N THR A 44 5.04 4.75 16.16
CA THR A 44 4.90 3.37 15.65
C THR A 44 6.26 2.71 15.49
N THR A 45 7.27 3.42 14.97
CA THR A 45 8.62 2.86 14.80
C THR A 45 9.33 2.62 16.14
N ALA A 46 9.13 3.50 17.13
CA ALA A 46 9.63 3.26 18.48
C ALA A 46 8.99 2.02 19.12
N LEU A 47 7.67 1.88 19.02
CA LEU A 47 6.93 0.70 19.50
C LEU A 47 7.36 -0.57 18.76
N TYR A 48 7.58 -0.50 17.44
CA TYR A 48 8.11 -1.60 16.64
C TYR A 48 9.48 -2.06 17.16
N ASN A 49 10.42 -1.13 17.37
CA ASN A 49 11.76 -1.47 17.85
C ASN A 49 11.73 -2.04 19.27
N GLU A 50 10.91 -1.49 20.16
CA GLU A 50 10.69 -2.00 21.51
C GLU A 50 10.06 -3.40 21.49
N ALA A 51 8.99 -3.59 20.73
CA ALA A 51 8.29 -4.87 20.63
C ALA A 51 9.20 -5.96 20.03
N LYS A 52 9.97 -5.65 18.97
CA LYS A 52 10.95 -6.57 18.39
C LYS A 52 12.01 -6.97 19.42
N ALA A 53 12.58 -6.02 20.15
CA ALA A 53 13.61 -6.30 21.16
C ALA A 53 13.07 -7.10 22.36
N ASN A 54 11.88 -6.73 22.85
CA ASN A 54 11.23 -7.43 23.94
C ASN A 54 10.86 -8.86 23.55
N GLU A 55 10.30 -9.07 22.36
CA GLU A 55 9.95 -10.39 21.85
C GLU A 55 11.18 -11.29 21.73
N ARG A 56 12.29 -10.75 21.21
CA ARG A 56 13.56 -11.50 21.14
C ARG A 56 14.08 -11.85 22.53
N LYS A 57 14.01 -10.92 23.49
CA LYS A 57 14.40 -11.17 24.88
C LYS A 57 13.54 -12.26 25.52
N VAL A 58 12.21 -12.22 25.31
CA VAL A 58 11.29 -13.25 25.80
C VAL A 58 11.68 -14.61 25.20
N TRP A 59 11.91 -14.67 23.89
CA TRP A 59 12.34 -15.88 23.20
C TRP A 59 13.64 -16.48 23.75
N GLU A 60 14.65 -15.65 24.01
CA GLU A 60 15.95 -16.10 24.53
C GLU A 60 15.90 -16.44 26.04
N SER A 61 15.01 -15.80 26.80
CA SER A 61 14.86 -16.02 28.25
C SER A 61 14.04 -17.27 28.62
N GLN A 62 13.77 -18.12 27.63
CA GLN A 62 12.93 -19.31 27.74
C GLN A 62 13.47 -20.41 28.67
N GLY A 63 14.75 -20.35 29.07
CA GLY A 63 15.38 -21.29 30.00
C GLY A 63 15.57 -22.70 29.40
N GLU A 64 15.87 -23.67 30.24
CA GLU A 64 15.93 -25.08 29.80
C GLU A 64 14.51 -25.64 29.64
N LYS A 65 14.14 -26.05 28.43
CA LYS A 65 12.85 -26.69 28.19
C LYS A 65 12.79 -27.52 26.92
N ASN A 66 11.72 -28.27 26.80
CA ASN A 66 11.43 -29.03 25.59
C ASN A 66 11.10 -28.09 24.42
N PRO A 67 11.72 -28.25 23.23
CA PRO A 67 11.45 -27.41 22.06
C PRO A 67 9.97 -27.39 21.62
N HIS A 68 9.24 -28.49 21.79
CA HIS A 68 7.81 -28.50 21.48
C HIS A 68 7.03 -27.60 22.44
N SER A 69 7.38 -27.57 23.73
CA SER A 69 6.77 -26.64 24.68
C SER A 69 7.09 -25.18 24.32
N ALA A 70 8.30 -24.88 23.81
CA ALA A 70 8.65 -23.55 23.32
C ALA A 70 7.77 -23.13 22.12
N ALA A 71 7.42 -24.07 21.24
CA ALA A 71 6.56 -23.81 20.08
C ALA A 71 5.14 -23.31 20.43
N HIS A 72 4.57 -23.78 21.56
CA HIS A 72 3.23 -23.38 22.02
C HIS A 72 3.17 -22.00 22.69
N TYR A 73 4.31 -21.47 23.14
CA TYR A 73 4.36 -20.05 23.57
C TYR A 73 4.41 -19.10 22.38
N GLY A 74 4.77 -19.63 21.20
CA GLY A 74 4.86 -18.89 19.94
C GLY A 74 5.88 -17.78 19.96
N ASN A 75 5.87 -16.96 18.91
CA ASN A 75 6.61 -15.71 18.85
C ASN A 75 5.93 -14.69 17.95
N TYR A 76 6.08 -13.40 18.23
CA TYR A 76 5.54 -12.34 17.37
C TYR A 76 6.57 -11.87 16.34
N VAL A 77 6.08 -11.54 15.14
CA VAL A 77 6.82 -10.75 14.16
C VAL A 77 6.05 -9.49 13.81
N PHE A 78 6.77 -8.41 13.57
CA PHE A 78 6.20 -7.07 13.39
C PHE A 78 6.50 -6.55 12.00
N LYS A 79 5.54 -5.84 11.39
CA LYS A 79 5.70 -5.20 10.08
C LYS A 79 6.43 -3.85 10.27
N PRO A 80 7.59 -3.63 9.64
CA PRO A 80 8.22 -2.32 9.70
C PRO A 80 7.41 -1.30 8.89
N LYS A 81 7.45 -0.03 9.33
CA LYS A 81 6.73 1.06 8.70
C LYS A 81 7.62 1.73 7.64
N SER A 82 7.11 1.86 6.41
CA SER A 82 7.83 2.54 5.33
C SER A 82 7.97 4.04 5.62
N PRO A 83 9.15 4.67 5.42
CA PRO A 83 9.32 6.12 5.58
C PRO A 83 8.33 6.94 4.73
N LEU A 84 8.04 6.48 3.51
CA LEU A 84 7.09 7.13 2.60
C LEU A 84 5.62 7.01 3.03
N SER A 85 5.32 6.19 4.06
CA SER A 85 3.99 6.18 4.70
C SER A 85 3.64 7.52 5.37
N LEU A 86 4.62 8.40 5.58
CA LEU A 86 4.37 9.80 5.94
C LEU A 86 3.56 10.56 4.89
N ILE A 87 3.72 10.21 3.61
CA ILE A 87 3.01 10.85 2.51
C ILE A 87 1.73 10.07 2.20
N ASP A 88 1.82 8.74 2.06
CA ASP A 88 0.66 7.89 1.76
C ASP A 88 0.62 6.64 2.63
N GLN A 89 -0.35 6.59 3.54
CA GLN A 89 -0.57 5.47 4.46
C GLN A 89 -1.25 4.25 3.82
N GLY A 90 -1.76 4.40 2.60
CA GLY A 90 -2.35 3.32 1.81
C GLY A 90 -3.36 2.48 2.57
N VAL A 91 -3.10 1.17 2.66
CA VAL A 91 -3.95 0.19 3.33
C VAL A 91 -3.44 -0.19 4.72
N ASP A 92 -2.28 0.33 5.16
CA ASP A 92 -1.65 -0.05 6.43
C ASP A 92 -2.58 0.17 7.64
N LYS A 93 -3.48 1.15 7.54
CA LYS A 93 -4.51 1.41 8.56
C LYS A 93 -5.41 0.20 8.83
N TYR A 94 -5.54 -0.72 7.86
CA TYR A 94 -6.47 -1.84 7.88
C TYR A 94 -5.80 -3.21 7.92
N THR A 95 -4.50 -3.32 7.64
CA THR A 95 -3.83 -4.62 7.43
C THR A 95 -3.12 -5.20 8.65
N GLY A 96 -3.20 -4.55 9.81
CA GLY A 96 -2.49 -4.99 11.02
C GLY A 96 -0.97 -4.77 10.94
N VAL A 97 -0.30 -4.85 12.10
CA VAL A 97 1.13 -4.56 12.25
C VAL A 97 1.94 -5.68 12.90
N SER A 98 1.30 -6.75 13.41
CA SER A 98 1.99 -7.92 13.94
C SER A 98 1.31 -9.23 13.57
N VAL A 99 2.09 -10.32 13.54
CA VAL A 99 1.62 -11.68 13.28
C VAL A 99 2.13 -12.57 14.41
N PHE A 100 1.22 -13.33 15.04
CA PHE A 100 1.58 -14.34 16.02
C PHE A 100 1.97 -15.64 15.30
N LEU A 101 3.18 -16.13 15.55
CA LEU A 101 3.71 -17.34 14.95
C LEU A 101 3.60 -18.48 15.95
N GLU A 102 2.88 -19.52 15.58
CA GLU A 102 2.68 -20.70 16.42
C GLU A 102 2.84 -22.00 15.63
N ALA A 103 2.90 -23.12 16.36
CA ALA A 103 2.83 -24.43 15.75
C ALA A 103 1.42 -24.68 15.19
N HIS A 104 1.33 -25.46 14.13
CA HIS A 104 0.07 -25.95 13.56
C HIS A 104 -0.90 -24.88 13.03
N ASN A 105 -0.63 -23.57 13.07
CA ASN A 105 -1.55 -22.56 12.54
C ASN A 105 -0.81 -21.41 11.87
N ARG A 106 -1.35 -20.95 10.74
CA ARG A 106 -0.98 -19.68 10.13
C ARG A 106 -1.97 -18.61 10.56
N ASN A 107 -1.49 -17.61 11.30
CA ASN A 107 -2.30 -16.49 11.77
C ASN A 107 -2.29 -15.32 10.78
N GLU A 108 -3.38 -14.56 10.80
CA GLU A 108 -3.48 -13.28 10.10
C GLU A 108 -2.79 -12.15 10.88
N ALA A 109 -2.50 -11.05 10.20
CA ALA A 109 -1.95 -9.87 10.85
C ALA A 109 -3.01 -9.18 11.73
N ALA A 110 -2.64 -8.86 12.96
CA ALA A 110 -3.50 -8.27 13.97
C ALA A 110 -3.13 -6.80 14.28
N PHE A 111 -3.92 -6.16 15.14
CA PHE A 111 -3.71 -4.79 15.64
C PHE A 111 -3.68 -3.73 14.53
N SER A 112 -4.74 -3.67 13.72
CA SER A 112 -4.90 -2.59 12.74
C SER A 112 -5.38 -1.30 13.41
N ASP A 113 -4.84 -0.15 12.98
CA ASP A 113 -5.28 1.17 13.47
C ASP A 113 -6.80 1.35 13.35
N ALA A 114 -7.43 0.78 12.32
CA ALA A 114 -8.87 0.87 12.12
C ALA A 114 -9.70 0.10 13.16
N ALA A 115 -9.16 -0.99 13.73
CA ALA A 115 -9.85 -1.79 14.75
C ALA A 115 -9.91 -1.04 16.09
N ASP A 116 -8.87 -0.26 16.41
CA ASP A 116 -8.74 0.45 17.70
C ASP A 116 -9.40 1.84 17.70
N GLN A 117 -9.91 2.30 16.56
CA GLN A 117 -10.47 3.64 16.44
C GLN A 117 -11.99 3.69 16.65
N THR A 118 -12.44 4.79 17.29
CA THR A 118 -13.87 5.05 17.52
C THR A 118 -14.64 5.31 16.22
N ALA A 119 -15.97 5.24 16.26
CA ALA A 119 -16.83 5.53 15.11
C ALA A 119 -16.56 6.90 14.46
N LEU A 120 -16.06 7.89 15.23
CA LEU A 120 -15.72 9.23 14.75
C LEU A 120 -14.52 9.25 13.79
N SER A 121 -13.61 8.29 13.90
CA SER A 121 -12.45 8.15 13.01
C SER A 121 -12.81 7.71 11.57
N ARG A 122 -14.04 7.22 11.38
CA ARG A 122 -14.56 6.77 10.08
C ARG A 122 -14.87 7.94 9.14
N PHE A 123 -14.88 9.18 9.65
CA PHE A 123 -15.07 10.41 8.86
C PHE A 123 -13.84 10.84 8.05
N GLY A 124 -12.78 10.03 8.05
CA GLY A 124 -11.55 10.27 7.30
C GLY A 124 -10.46 10.86 8.19
N ALA A 125 -9.26 10.27 8.13
CA ALA A 125 -8.11 10.82 8.82
C ALA A 125 -7.53 11.99 7.99
N LEU A 126 -7.11 13.06 8.68
CA LEU A 126 -6.39 14.14 8.03
C LEU A 126 -4.95 13.68 7.73
N THR A 127 -4.74 13.15 6.53
CA THR A 127 -3.44 12.65 6.06
C THR A 127 -2.93 13.44 4.85
N PRO A 128 -1.61 13.45 4.59
CA PRO A 128 -1.07 14.13 3.41
C PRO A 128 -1.61 13.59 2.09
N ASP A 129 -1.77 12.28 1.93
CA ASP A 129 -2.36 11.68 0.73
C ASP A 129 -3.81 12.15 0.51
N PHE A 130 -4.61 12.33 1.57
CA PHE A 130 -5.95 12.89 1.44
C PHE A 130 -5.92 14.31 0.84
N ILE A 131 -4.98 15.14 1.30
CA ILE A 131 -4.84 16.51 0.80
C ILE A 131 -4.36 16.50 -0.66
N LEU A 132 -3.34 15.71 -0.96
CA LEU A 132 -2.76 15.62 -2.30
C LEU A 132 -3.77 15.04 -3.32
N LEU A 133 -4.48 13.97 -2.97
CA LEU A 133 -5.39 13.29 -3.90
C LEU A 133 -6.74 13.99 -4.07
N TYR A 134 -7.29 14.60 -3.01
CA TYR A 134 -8.66 15.14 -3.04
C TYR A 134 -8.71 16.66 -3.00
N ILE A 135 -7.92 17.30 -2.13
CA ILE A 135 -8.04 18.74 -1.86
C ILE A 135 -7.30 19.58 -2.89
N ILE A 136 -6.10 19.19 -3.31
CA ILE A 136 -5.36 19.93 -4.37
C ILE A 136 -6.16 19.98 -5.69
N PRO A 137 -6.82 18.90 -6.17
CA PRO A 137 -7.73 18.99 -7.30
C PRO A 137 -8.85 20.02 -7.16
N LEU A 138 -9.40 20.24 -5.96
CA LEU A 138 -10.38 21.30 -5.73
C LEU A 138 -9.77 22.70 -5.88
N ILE A 139 -8.51 22.88 -5.47
CA ILE A 139 -7.78 24.13 -5.71
C ILE A 139 -7.53 24.35 -7.21
N ILE A 140 -7.19 23.29 -7.95
CA ILE A 140 -7.06 23.35 -9.42
C ILE A 140 -8.38 23.82 -10.05
N ILE A 141 -9.51 23.27 -9.60
CA ILE A 141 -10.85 23.70 -10.04
C ILE A 141 -11.07 25.18 -9.72
N LEU A 142 -10.80 25.61 -8.48
CA LEU A 142 -11.00 27.00 -8.05
C LEU A 142 -10.20 28.01 -8.89
N ILE A 143 -8.99 27.66 -9.29
CA ILE A 143 -8.15 28.50 -10.16
C ILE A 143 -8.62 28.47 -11.61
N GLY A 144 -8.96 27.29 -12.12
CA GLY A 144 -9.12 27.06 -13.55
C GLY A 144 -10.54 27.20 -14.08
N TYR A 145 -11.59 27.06 -13.26
CA TYR A 145 -12.97 26.90 -13.74
C TYR A 145 -13.45 28.05 -14.62
N ASN A 146 -13.02 29.29 -14.32
CA ASN A 146 -13.43 30.48 -15.05
C ASN A 146 -12.35 31.08 -15.94
N ILE A 147 -11.19 30.44 -16.09
CA ILE A 147 -10.04 31.11 -16.70
C ILE A 147 -10.27 31.46 -18.17
N PHE A 148 -11.14 30.74 -18.88
CA PHE A 148 -11.53 31.03 -20.27
C PHE A 148 -12.95 31.59 -20.38
N SER A 149 -13.89 31.09 -19.56
CA SER A 149 -15.28 31.53 -19.61
C SER A 149 -15.45 32.98 -19.16
N LYS A 150 -14.61 33.52 -18.28
CA LYS A 150 -14.70 34.91 -17.81
C LYS A 150 -14.53 35.94 -18.94
N GLU A 151 -13.69 35.66 -19.95
CA GLU A 151 -13.51 36.55 -21.09
C GLU A 151 -14.72 36.53 -22.03
N ILE A 152 -15.41 35.40 -22.13
CA ILE A 152 -16.65 35.29 -22.90
C ILE A 152 -17.76 36.05 -22.16
N GLU A 153 -17.96 35.77 -20.87
CA GLU A 153 -19.00 36.42 -20.06
C GLU A 153 -18.81 37.93 -19.97
N GLY A 154 -17.58 38.37 -19.73
CA GLY A 154 -17.24 39.79 -19.64
C GLY A 154 -17.11 40.48 -21.00
N SER A 155 -17.35 39.78 -22.12
CA SER A 155 -17.18 40.29 -23.49
C SER A 155 -15.80 40.91 -23.77
N THR A 156 -14.76 40.51 -23.03
CA THR A 156 -13.40 41.01 -23.18
C THR A 156 -12.58 40.21 -24.19
N PHE A 157 -13.09 39.05 -24.63
CA PHE A 157 -12.43 38.22 -25.63
C PHE A 157 -12.16 38.99 -26.95
N PHE A 158 -13.16 39.68 -27.50
CA PHE A 158 -12.99 40.45 -28.74
C PHE A 158 -12.07 41.66 -28.56
N ILE A 159 -12.01 42.25 -27.36
CA ILE A 159 -11.08 43.33 -27.01
C ILE A 159 -9.64 42.81 -27.06
N LEU A 160 -9.37 41.61 -26.51
CA LEU A 160 -8.05 41.00 -26.60
C LEU A 160 -7.65 40.70 -28.06
N LYS A 161 -8.59 40.22 -28.88
CA LYS A 161 -8.32 39.93 -30.29
C LYS A 161 -8.09 41.19 -31.12
N SER A 162 -8.82 42.29 -30.86
CA SER A 162 -8.62 43.57 -31.58
C SER A 162 -7.28 44.23 -31.26
N GLN A 163 -6.71 43.96 -30.08
CA GLN A 163 -5.35 44.38 -29.71
C GLN A 163 -4.24 43.50 -30.32
N GLY A 164 -4.58 42.57 -31.23
CA GLY A 164 -3.62 41.71 -31.91
C GLY A 164 -3.08 40.55 -31.07
N VAL A 165 -3.76 40.17 -29.99
CA VAL A 165 -3.34 39.02 -29.17
C VAL A 165 -3.48 37.72 -29.98
N VAL A 166 -2.36 37.03 -30.16
CA VAL A 166 -2.31 35.75 -30.86
C VAL A 166 -2.96 34.67 -30.00
N GLY A 167 -3.92 33.96 -30.58
CA GLY A 167 -4.77 32.96 -29.93
C GLY A 167 -4.01 31.88 -29.12
N TRP A 168 -3.10 31.15 -29.78
CA TRP A 168 -2.30 30.12 -29.11
C TRP A 168 -1.43 30.67 -27.97
N LYS A 169 -0.97 31.94 -28.08
CA LYS A 169 -0.19 32.60 -27.02
C LYS A 169 -1.05 32.96 -25.83
N LEU A 170 -2.31 33.38 -26.07
CA LEU A 170 -3.31 33.60 -25.03
C LEU A 170 -3.62 32.31 -24.28
N PHE A 171 -3.91 31.24 -25.02
CA PHE A 171 -4.15 29.91 -24.47
C PHE A 171 -2.97 29.42 -23.62
N LEU A 172 -1.74 29.42 -24.17
CA LEU A 172 -0.56 28.93 -23.45
C LEU A 172 -0.28 29.76 -22.18
N GLY A 173 -0.49 31.08 -22.26
CA GLY A 173 -0.33 31.97 -21.10
C GLY A 173 -1.33 31.67 -19.98
N LYS A 174 -2.59 31.40 -20.32
CA LYS A 174 -3.61 30.99 -19.34
C LYS A 174 -3.32 29.62 -18.76
N TRP A 175 -2.93 28.66 -19.61
CA TRP A 175 -2.55 27.32 -19.18
C TRP A 175 -1.39 27.34 -18.17
N LEU A 176 -0.30 28.07 -18.48
CA LEU A 176 0.82 28.25 -17.56
C LEU A 176 0.41 28.96 -16.26
N ALA A 177 -0.46 29.97 -16.35
CA ALA A 177 -0.92 30.69 -15.17
C ALA A 177 -1.76 29.83 -14.21
N ALA A 178 -2.50 28.85 -14.73
CA ALA A 178 -3.22 27.88 -13.91
C ALA A 178 -2.28 26.81 -13.33
N LEU A 179 -1.33 26.32 -14.12
CA LEU A 179 -0.45 25.22 -13.73
C LEU A 179 0.63 25.64 -12.72
N VAL A 180 1.33 26.76 -12.96
CA VAL A 180 2.51 27.17 -12.16
C VAL A 180 2.22 27.28 -10.65
N PRO A 181 1.12 27.90 -10.19
CA PRO A 181 0.82 27.97 -8.75
C PRO A 181 0.66 26.60 -8.10
N ILE A 182 0.01 25.67 -8.80
CA ILE A 182 -0.23 24.30 -8.31
C ILE A 182 1.08 23.53 -8.21
N MET A 183 1.94 23.64 -9.23
CA MET A 183 3.27 23.07 -9.22
C MET A 183 4.08 23.63 -8.04
N ALA A 184 4.09 24.96 -7.86
CA ALA A 184 4.81 25.61 -6.78
C ALA A 184 4.35 25.14 -5.39
N ILE A 185 3.03 25.11 -5.14
CA ILE A 185 2.47 24.58 -3.88
C ILE A 185 2.91 23.13 -3.67
N THR A 186 2.81 22.29 -4.70
CA THR A 186 3.20 20.87 -4.62
C THR A 186 4.69 20.73 -4.33
N THR A 187 5.55 21.48 -5.02
CA THR A 187 7.00 21.47 -4.77
C THR A 187 7.32 21.90 -3.35
N ILE A 188 6.63 22.91 -2.80
CA ILE A 188 6.84 23.33 -1.41
C ILE A 188 6.43 22.21 -0.45
N LEU A 189 5.27 21.58 -0.66
CA LEU A 189 4.81 20.47 0.19
C LEU A 189 5.77 19.28 0.15
N PHE A 190 6.26 18.90 -1.03
CA PHE A 190 7.26 17.85 -1.16
C PHE A 190 8.61 18.27 -0.56
N THR A 191 9.00 19.54 -0.67
CA THR A 191 10.23 20.03 -0.01
C THR A 191 10.11 19.92 1.51
N VAL A 192 8.97 20.28 2.10
CA VAL A 192 8.70 20.07 3.53
C VAL A 192 8.75 18.58 3.87
N ALA A 193 8.12 17.73 3.06
CA ALA A 193 8.18 16.27 3.26
C ALA A 193 9.61 15.74 3.21
N ALA A 194 10.44 16.21 2.28
CA ALA A 194 11.85 15.85 2.16
C ALA A 194 12.65 16.24 3.42
N ILE A 195 12.47 17.47 3.92
CA ILE A 195 13.11 17.94 5.16
C ILE A 195 12.71 17.05 6.33
N VAL A 196 11.42 16.74 6.47
CA VAL A 196 10.92 15.85 7.52
C VAL A 196 11.51 14.44 7.39
N LEU A 197 11.56 13.87 6.18
CA LEU A 197 12.14 12.55 5.91
C LEU A 197 13.62 12.48 6.28
N THR A 198 14.41 13.53 5.98
CA THR A 198 15.83 13.59 6.34
C THR A 198 16.09 13.66 7.86
N SER A 199 15.07 13.97 8.65
CA SER A 199 15.17 14.00 10.12
C SER A 199 14.92 12.63 10.78
N LEU A 200 14.56 11.61 10.01
CA LEU A 200 14.29 10.26 10.52
C LEU A 200 15.60 9.49 10.73
N ASN A 201 15.70 8.78 11.85
CA ASN A 201 16.87 7.97 12.19
C ASN A 201 17.05 6.75 11.26
N ASP A 202 15.96 6.23 10.71
CA ASP A 202 15.93 5.02 9.88
C ASP A 202 16.00 5.34 8.38
N PHE A 203 16.64 6.47 8.03
CA PHE A 203 16.78 6.97 6.66
C PHE A 203 17.41 5.96 5.69
N GLY A 204 18.10 4.92 6.19
CA GLY A 204 18.70 3.86 5.38
C GLY A 204 17.70 2.98 4.60
N LEU A 205 16.40 2.99 4.94
CA LEU A 205 15.34 2.27 4.22
C LEU A 205 14.67 3.12 3.12
N PHE A 206 15.09 4.36 2.95
CA PHE A 206 14.54 5.33 2.01
C PHE A 206 15.52 5.54 0.86
N GLU A 207 15.06 5.41 -0.39
CA GLU A 207 15.81 5.93 -1.51
C GLU A 207 15.13 7.16 -2.14
N TRP A 208 15.95 8.08 -2.65
CA TRP A 208 15.45 9.33 -3.23
C TRP A 208 14.67 9.11 -4.53
N LYS A 209 14.88 7.96 -5.19
CA LYS A 209 14.20 7.62 -6.45
C LYS A 209 12.72 7.36 -6.23
N GLU A 210 12.31 6.69 -5.15
CA GLU A 210 10.91 6.45 -4.79
C GLU A 210 10.22 7.77 -4.48
N PHE A 211 10.87 8.63 -3.68
CA PHE A 211 10.35 9.95 -3.36
C PHE A 211 10.15 10.82 -4.60
N PHE A 212 11.13 10.84 -5.51
CA PHE A 212 11.03 11.58 -6.75
C PHE A 212 9.97 10.99 -7.68
N ALA A 213 9.87 9.67 -7.77
CA ALA A 213 8.82 9.00 -8.55
C ALA A 213 7.43 9.37 -8.03
N LEU A 214 7.23 9.37 -6.71
CA LEU A 214 5.97 9.79 -6.07
C LEU A 214 5.65 11.25 -6.39
N TYR A 215 6.64 12.13 -6.30
CA TYR A 215 6.50 13.53 -6.69
C TYR A 215 6.04 13.66 -8.15
N ILE A 216 6.70 12.98 -9.09
CA ILE A 216 6.31 12.99 -10.51
C ILE A 216 4.88 12.46 -10.72
N VAL A 217 4.47 11.39 -10.02
CA VAL A 217 3.10 10.86 -10.11
C VAL A 217 2.05 11.92 -9.76
N TYR A 218 2.26 12.68 -8.68
CA TYR A 218 1.37 13.78 -8.33
C TYR A 218 1.42 14.95 -9.31
N LEU A 219 2.60 15.29 -9.86
CA LEU A 219 2.69 16.33 -10.89
C LEU A 219 1.89 15.96 -12.15
N LEU A 220 1.99 14.70 -12.61
CA LEU A 220 1.23 14.20 -13.75
C LEU A 220 -0.27 14.21 -13.46
N TYR A 221 -0.66 13.80 -12.25
CA TYR A 221 -2.06 13.87 -11.80
C TYR A 221 -2.63 15.30 -11.85
N TYR A 222 -1.90 16.27 -11.33
CA TYR A 222 -2.32 17.68 -11.34
C TYR A 222 -2.31 18.29 -12.74
N LEU A 223 -1.40 17.85 -13.60
CA LEU A 223 -1.39 18.21 -15.02
C LEU A 223 -2.67 17.73 -15.72
N ILE A 224 -3.09 16.48 -15.47
CA ILE A 224 -4.33 15.93 -16.02
C ILE A 224 -5.54 16.74 -15.54
N PHE A 225 -5.66 16.96 -14.22
CA PHE A 225 -6.76 17.74 -13.65
C PHE A 225 -6.80 19.17 -14.20
N THR A 226 -5.65 19.83 -14.30
CA THR A 226 -5.56 21.18 -14.89
C THR A 226 -6.06 21.15 -16.32
N ASN A 227 -5.64 20.18 -17.13
CA ASN A 227 -6.07 20.09 -18.52
C ASN A 227 -7.59 19.90 -18.65
N VAL A 228 -8.19 19.03 -17.83
CA VAL A 228 -9.64 18.79 -17.82
C VAL A 228 -10.41 20.05 -17.41
N VAL A 229 -9.98 20.70 -16.33
CA VAL A 229 -10.62 21.93 -15.81
C VAL A 229 -10.60 23.03 -16.85
N LEU A 230 -9.46 23.22 -17.51
CA LEU A 230 -9.29 24.22 -18.56
C LEU A 230 -10.07 23.88 -19.82
N PHE A 231 -10.18 22.60 -20.15
CA PHE A 231 -10.98 22.14 -21.29
C PHE A 231 -12.45 22.48 -21.05
N ILE A 232 -13.00 22.14 -19.89
CA ILE A 232 -14.38 22.46 -19.51
C ILE A 232 -14.59 23.98 -19.50
N SER A 233 -13.68 24.75 -18.89
CA SER A 233 -13.75 26.22 -18.87
C SER A 233 -13.80 26.83 -20.29
N SER A 234 -13.07 26.25 -21.25
CA SER A 234 -13.04 26.73 -22.64
C SER A 234 -14.29 26.40 -23.46
N LYS A 235 -15.08 25.41 -23.04
CA LYS A 235 -16.29 24.96 -23.77
C LYS A 235 -17.58 25.58 -23.25
N VAL A 236 -17.56 26.10 -22.03
CA VAL A 236 -18.77 26.61 -21.37
C VAL A 236 -18.79 28.13 -21.41
N LYS A 237 -19.93 28.71 -21.80
CA LYS A 237 -20.09 30.17 -21.88
C LYS A 237 -20.25 30.82 -20.50
N LYS A 238 -20.75 30.10 -19.50
CA LYS A 238 -20.98 30.61 -18.14
C LYS A 238 -20.03 29.99 -17.11
N SER A 239 -19.32 30.81 -16.34
CA SER A 239 -18.34 30.37 -15.34
C SER A 239 -18.98 29.53 -14.22
N GLY A 240 -20.19 29.89 -13.78
CA GLY A 240 -20.92 29.10 -12.78
C GLY A 240 -21.21 27.67 -13.25
N ILE A 241 -21.54 27.48 -14.54
CA ILE A 241 -21.77 26.15 -15.12
C ILE A 241 -20.45 25.38 -15.22
N ALA A 242 -19.36 26.04 -15.63
CA ALA A 242 -18.04 25.41 -15.69
C ALA A 242 -17.59 24.91 -14.30
N LEU A 243 -17.86 25.67 -13.24
CA LEU A 243 -17.60 25.25 -11.86
C LEU A 243 -18.36 23.97 -11.50
N VAL A 244 -19.67 23.95 -11.75
CA VAL A 244 -20.52 22.79 -11.43
C VAL A 244 -20.08 21.54 -12.18
N ILE A 245 -19.80 21.65 -13.49
CA ILE A 245 -19.34 20.50 -14.30
C ILE A 245 -17.99 19.98 -13.78
N ASN A 246 -17.05 20.88 -13.44
CA ASN A 246 -15.76 20.49 -12.87
C ASN A 246 -15.90 19.78 -11.51
N LEU A 247 -16.81 20.26 -10.65
CA LEU A 247 -17.10 19.60 -9.37
C LEU A 247 -17.73 18.22 -9.57
N VAL A 248 -18.67 18.09 -10.51
CA VAL A 248 -19.26 16.79 -10.86
C VAL A 248 -18.18 15.84 -11.39
N PHE A 249 -17.30 16.30 -12.28
CA PHE A 249 -16.17 15.50 -12.75
C PHE A 249 -15.28 15.04 -11.59
N TRP A 250 -14.93 15.92 -10.66
CA TRP A 250 -14.15 15.57 -9.47
C TRP A 250 -14.85 14.54 -8.59
N VAL A 251 -16.16 14.68 -8.32
CA VAL A 251 -16.92 13.68 -7.56
C VAL A 251 -16.90 12.33 -8.27
N LEU A 252 -17.13 12.33 -9.59
CA LEU A 252 -17.13 11.11 -10.39
C LEU A 252 -15.76 10.43 -10.41
N ALA A 253 -14.69 11.21 -10.60
CA ALA A 253 -13.33 10.71 -10.69
C ALA A 253 -12.81 10.19 -9.34
N CYS A 254 -13.02 10.93 -8.25
CA CYS A 254 -12.40 10.65 -6.96
C CYS A 254 -13.23 9.75 -6.04
N PHE A 255 -14.55 9.70 -6.19
CA PHE A 255 -15.42 8.93 -5.28
C PHE A 255 -16.21 7.84 -6.01
N VAL A 256 -16.88 8.18 -7.11
CA VAL A 256 -17.75 7.23 -7.80
C VAL A 256 -16.93 6.17 -8.54
N ALA A 257 -15.90 6.57 -9.30
CA ALA A 257 -15.07 5.64 -10.05
C ALA A 257 -14.37 4.59 -9.17
N PRO A 258 -13.72 4.94 -8.03
CA PRO A 258 -13.18 3.93 -7.13
C PRO A 258 -14.24 2.99 -6.54
N LYS A 259 -15.42 3.52 -6.18
CA LYS A 259 -16.50 2.69 -5.64
C LYS A 259 -17.04 1.71 -6.69
N VAL A 260 -17.22 2.16 -7.93
CA VAL A 260 -17.60 1.31 -9.06
C VAL A 260 -16.54 0.25 -9.31
N ALA A 261 -15.25 0.64 -9.33
CA ALA A 261 -14.14 -0.31 -9.52
C ALA A 261 -14.14 -1.40 -8.45
N SER A 262 -14.33 -1.02 -7.18
CA SER A 262 -14.38 -1.95 -6.05
C SER A 262 -15.57 -2.91 -6.12
N ASN A 263 -16.77 -2.38 -6.39
CA ASN A 263 -17.96 -3.22 -6.53
C ASN A 263 -17.86 -4.17 -7.73
N LEU A 264 -17.27 -3.75 -8.85
CA LEU A 264 -17.06 -4.61 -10.02
C LEU A 264 -16.02 -5.70 -9.75
N ALA A 265 -14.94 -5.37 -9.05
CA ALA A 265 -13.91 -6.33 -8.66
C ALA A 265 -14.48 -7.41 -7.74
N ASP A 266 -15.23 -7.00 -6.72
CA ASP A 266 -15.88 -7.90 -5.76
C ASP A 266 -16.95 -8.78 -6.40
N ALA A 267 -17.80 -8.21 -7.26
CA ALA A 267 -18.83 -8.97 -7.98
C ALA A 267 -18.24 -10.01 -8.94
N LYS A 268 -17.11 -9.71 -9.59
CA LYS A 268 -16.48 -10.61 -10.57
C LYS A 268 -15.58 -11.66 -9.93
N TYR A 269 -14.90 -11.31 -8.84
CA TYR A 269 -13.96 -12.17 -8.13
C TYR A 269 -14.20 -12.11 -6.62
N PRO A 270 -15.33 -12.64 -6.11
CA PRO A 270 -15.67 -12.54 -4.69
C PRO A 270 -14.69 -13.32 -3.83
N TYR A 271 -14.35 -12.78 -2.66
CA TYR A 271 -13.64 -13.54 -1.63
C TYR A 271 -14.58 -14.52 -0.92
N PRO A 272 -14.09 -15.69 -0.48
CA PRO A 272 -14.85 -16.52 0.45
C PRO A 272 -15.05 -15.76 1.76
N SER A 273 -16.11 -16.08 2.49
CA SER A 273 -16.24 -15.64 3.87
C SER A 273 -15.10 -16.21 4.72
N HIS A 274 -14.75 -15.53 5.81
CA HIS A 274 -13.72 -16.00 6.74
C HIS A 274 -14.05 -17.40 7.31
N GLN A 275 -15.35 -17.68 7.52
CA GLN A 275 -15.81 -19.01 7.94
C GLN A 275 -15.55 -20.07 6.87
N GLU A 276 -15.99 -19.83 5.62
CA GLU A 276 -15.77 -20.79 4.51
C GLU A 276 -14.28 -21.06 4.28
N PHE A 277 -13.43 -20.02 4.38
CA PHE A 277 -11.99 -20.16 4.23
C PHE A 277 -11.38 -21.06 5.30
N ASN A 278 -11.73 -20.83 6.57
CA ASN A 278 -11.23 -21.64 7.68
C ASN A 278 -11.76 -23.08 7.66
N GLU A 279 -13.01 -23.28 7.27
CA GLU A 279 -13.60 -24.61 7.11
C GLU A 279 -12.89 -25.41 6.01
N GLN A 280 -12.56 -24.77 4.88
CA GLN A 280 -11.81 -25.41 3.79
C GLN A 280 -10.42 -25.88 4.25
N ILE A 281 -9.67 -25.02 4.94
CA ILE A 281 -8.35 -25.37 5.49
C ILE A 281 -8.48 -26.50 6.51
N ALA A 282 -9.45 -26.41 7.43
CA ALA A 282 -9.64 -27.42 8.47
C ALA A 282 -10.00 -28.79 7.89
N ASN A 283 -10.83 -28.82 6.84
CA ASN A 283 -11.22 -30.07 6.18
C ASN A 283 -10.06 -30.72 5.41
N GLU A 284 -9.24 -29.94 4.71
CA GLU A 284 -8.07 -30.47 3.98
C GLU A 284 -6.94 -30.90 4.94
N SER A 285 -6.75 -30.17 6.04
CA SER A 285 -5.77 -30.52 7.08
C SER A 285 -6.07 -31.88 7.72
N LYS A 286 -7.36 -32.20 7.95
CA LYS A 286 -7.80 -33.49 8.51
C LYS A 286 -7.51 -34.70 7.61
N GLN A 287 -7.31 -34.49 6.31
CA GLN A 287 -7.12 -35.58 5.33
C GLN A 287 -5.66 -36.01 5.17
N GLY A 288 -4.72 -35.26 5.75
CA GLY A 288 -3.29 -35.52 5.56
C GLY A 288 -2.55 -35.96 6.80
N LEU A 289 -1.26 -35.61 6.82
CA LEU A 289 -0.33 -36.08 7.83
C LEU A 289 -0.56 -35.40 9.18
N ASP A 290 -1.00 -36.16 10.17
CA ASP A 290 -1.16 -35.73 11.55
C ASP A 290 0.06 -36.11 12.41
N GLY A 291 0.85 -35.10 12.77
CA GLY A 291 2.08 -35.25 13.54
C GLY A 291 1.87 -35.72 14.97
N HIS A 292 0.65 -35.60 15.50
CA HIS A 292 0.26 -36.02 16.85
C HIS A 292 -0.42 -37.38 16.87
N ASN A 293 -0.82 -37.90 15.70
CA ASN A 293 -1.44 -39.20 15.56
C ASN A 293 -0.53 -40.15 14.75
N PRO A 294 0.36 -40.91 15.41
CA PRO A 294 1.22 -41.89 14.73
C PRO A 294 0.43 -43.05 14.12
N TRP A 295 -0.84 -43.23 14.51
CA TRP A 295 -1.71 -44.30 14.03
C TRP A 295 -2.51 -43.93 12.78
N SER A 296 -2.42 -42.68 12.31
CA SER A 296 -3.06 -42.28 11.05
C SER A 296 -2.48 -43.07 9.86
N GLU A 297 -3.27 -43.27 8.80
CA GLU A 297 -2.83 -44.00 7.60
C GLU A 297 -1.57 -43.36 6.99
N GLU A 298 -1.55 -42.03 6.89
CA GLU A 298 -0.42 -41.27 6.33
C GLU A 298 0.82 -41.34 7.23
N SER A 299 0.64 -41.28 8.57
CA SER A 299 1.75 -41.45 9.53
C SER A 299 2.38 -42.85 9.42
N GLN A 300 1.56 -43.89 9.25
CA GLN A 300 2.04 -45.26 9.07
C GLN A 300 2.78 -45.44 7.73
N LYS A 301 2.29 -44.83 6.64
CA LYS A 301 2.97 -44.82 5.33
C LYS A 301 4.35 -44.16 5.43
N LEU A 302 4.42 -42.99 6.07
CA LEU A 302 5.68 -42.28 6.29
C LEU A 302 6.63 -43.11 7.16
N GLN A 303 6.13 -43.73 8.22
CA GLN A 303 6.93 -44.61 9.07
C GLN A 303 7.52 -45.76 8.26
N ALA A 304 6.70 -46.49 7.49
CA ALA A 304 7.17 -47.60 6.66
C ALA A 304 8.23 -47.15 5.63
N GLN A 305 8.06 -45.97 5.03
CA GLN A 305 9.03 -45.38 4.12
C GLN A 305 10.37 -45.11 4.81
N VAL A 306 10.35 -44.46 5.98
CA VAL A 306 11.56 -44.11 6.74
C VAL A 306 12.29 -45.36 7.23
N LEU A 307 11.57 -46.37 7.74
CA LEU A 307 12.18 -47.64 8.16
C LEU A 307 12.91 -48.33 7.00
N LYS A 308 12.28 -48.34 5.82
CA LYS A 308 12.88 -48.90 4.60
C LYS A 308 14.12 -48.13 4.15
N GLU A 309 14.08 -46.79 4.18
CA GLU A 309 15.21 -45.93 3.81
C GLU A 309 16.42 -46.14 4.73
N HIS A 310 16.18 -46.27 6.03
CA HIS A 310 17.22 -46.51 7.03
C HIS A 310 17.60 -47.98 7.21
N LYS A 311 16.98 -48.90 6.46
CA LYS A 311 17.22 -50.35 6.51
C LYS A 311 17.06 -50.95 7.91
N VAL A 312 16.04 -50.49 8.64
CA VAL A 312 15.68 -50.97 9.97
C VAL A 312 14.25 -51.51 9.97
N ASP A 313 13.93 -52.40 10.92
CA ASP A 313 12.61 -53.04 11.03
C ASP A 313 11.67 -52.30 11.99
N SER A 314 12.15 -51.27 12.69
CA SER A 314 11.43 -50.64 13.80
C SER A 314 11.97 -49.27 14.17
N VAL A 315 11.09 -48.42 14.69
CA VAL A 315 11.35 -47.01 15.00
C VAL A 315 12.45 -46.84 16.06
N HIS A 316 12.56 -47.78 17.00
CA HIS A 316 13.57 -47.75 18.06
C HIS A 316 15.01 -47.94 17.55
N LYS A 317 15.20 -48.44 16.31
CA LYS A 317 16.51 -48.59 15.68
C LYS A 317 16.92 -47.36 14.86
N LEU A 318 16.06 -46.36 14.73
CA LEU A 318 16.40 -45.13 14.02
C LEU A 318 17.42 -44.31 14.83
N PRO A 319 18.37 -43.64 14.16
CA PRO A 319 19.40 -42.85 14.85
C PRO A 319 18.89 -41.49 15.36
N PHE A 320 17.61 -41.19 15.23
CA PHE A 320 16.96 -39.92 15.57
C PHE A 320 15.57 -40.15 16.18
N ASN A 321 14.99 -39.10 16.76
CA ASN A 321 13.63 -39.14 17.30
C ASN A 321 12.58 -39.06 16.18
N PHE A 322 12.01 -40.21 15.83
CA PHE A 322 10.99 -40.30 14.79
C PHE A 322 9.72 -39.49 15.09
N SER A 323 9.33 -39.31 16.35
CA SER A 323 8.15 -38.50 16.68
C SER A 323 8.39 -37.04 16.34
N ALA A 324 9.57 -36.50 16.65
CA ALA A 324 9.95 -35.14 16.26
C ALA A 324 10.04 -34.98 14.72
N TYR A 325 10.56 -36.00 14.03
CA TYR A 325 10.57 -36.05 12.57
C TYR A 325 9.14 -36.05 11.99
N LEU A 326 8.25 -36.89 12.53
CA LEU A 326 6.84 -36.97 12.11
C LEU A 326 6.11 -35.62 12.33
N MET A 327 6.34 -34.97 13.46
CA MET A 327 5.80 -33.64 13.75
C MET A 327 6.28 -32.60 12.73
N GLN A 328 7.57 -32.62 12.37
CA GLN A 328 8.10 -31.71 11.35
C GLN A 328 7.48 -31.96 9.97
N ARG A 329 7.29 -33.23 9.59
CA ARG A 329 6.62 -33.57 8.32
C ARG A 329 5.16 -33.13 8.31
N SER A 330 4.47 -33.20 9.44
CA SER A 330 3.11 -32.70 9.59
C SER A 330 3.04 -31.17 9.46
N GLU A 331 3.98 -30.43 10.08
CA GLU A 331 4.10 -28.98 9.89
C GLU A 331 4.33 -28.59 8.42
N GLU A 332 5.18 -29.33 7.71
CA GLU A 332 5.44 -29.12 6.27
C GLU A 332 4.19 -29.39 5.43
N TYR A 333 3.45 -30.45 5.73
CA TYR A 333 2.18 -30.75 5.08
C TYR A 333 1.15 -29.64 5.33
N GLN A 334 0.99 -29.22 6.58
CA GLN A 334 0.02 -28.19 6.93
C GLN A 334 0.37 -26.83 6.32
N ALA A 335 1.66 -26.47 6.27
CA ALA A 335 2.13 -25.28 5.57
C ALA A 335 1.78 -25.33 4.07
N GLN A 336 1.82 -26.50 3.43
CA GLN A 336 1.38 -26.67 2.03
C GLN A 336 -0.13 -26.48 1.88
N VAL A 337 -0.94 -27.00 2.81
CA VAL A 337 -2.40 -26.76 2.82
C VAL A 337 -2.69 -25.27 2.92
N TYR A 338 -2.09 -24.57 3.88
CA TYR A 338 -2.22 -23.12 3.99
C TYR A 338 -1.74 -22.40 2.72
N ALA A 339 -0.57 -22.75 2.19
CA ALA A 339 -0.04 -22.14 0.97
C ALA A 339 -1.01 -22.30 -0.20
N LYS A 340 -1.63 -23.46 -0.38
CA LYS A 340 -2.64 -23.71 -1.41
C LYS A 340 -3.83 -22.76 -1.26
N HIS A 341 -4.44 -22.68 -0.09
CA HIS A 341 -5.63 -21.84 0.14
C HIS A 341 -5.30 -20.34 0.05
N TYR A 342 -4.17 -19.90 0.60
CA TYR A 342 -3.72 -18.50 0.49
C TYR A 342 -3.33 -18.14 -0.95
N ASN A 343 -2.80 -19.07 -1.75
CA ASN A 343 -2.55 -18.84 -3.18
C ASN A 343 -3.84 -18.59 -3.96
N ILE A 344 -4.94 -19.28 -3.63
CA ILE A 344 -6.26 -19.01 -4.21
C ILE A 344 -6.74 -17.59 -3.86
N LEU A 345 -6.55 -17.16 -2.59
CA LEU A 345 -6.85 -15.78 -2.19
C LEU A 345 -5.98 -14.77 -2.92
N LYS A 346 -4.68 -15.03 -3.05
CA LYS A 346 -3.74 -14.17 -3.78
C LYS A 346 -4.09 -14.06 -5.25
N GLU A 347 -4.54 -15.14 -5.88
CA GLU A 347 -5.02 -15.13 -7.26
C GLU A 347 -6.29 -14.28 -7.41
N LYS A 348 -7.26 -14.42 -6.48
CA LYS A 348 -8.43 -13.53 -6.43
C LYS A 348 -8.01 -12.07 -6.24
N ALA A 349 -7.08 -11.78 -5.34
CA ALA A 349 -6.56 -10.43 -5.12
C ALA A 349 -5.89 -9.84 -6.37
N LYS A 350 -5.09 -10.65 -7.08
CA LYS A 350 -4.49 -10.27 -8.36
C LYS A 350 -5.56 -9.98 -9.41
N ASN A 351 -6.55 -10.85 -9.56
CA ASN A 351 -7.64 -10.69 -10.51
C ASN A 351 -8.49 -9.43 -10.20
N GLN A 352 -8.80 -9.17 -8.93
CA GLN A 352 -9.40 -7.91 -8.51
C GLN A 352 -8.49 -6.71 -8.84
N GLY A 353 -7.20 -6.82 -8.57
CA GLY A 353 -6.16 -5.86 -8.99
C GLY A 353 -6.21 -5.52 -10.48
N ASP A 354 -6.37 -6.52 -11.34
CA ASP A 354 -6.43 -6.32 -12.79
C ASP A 354 -7.77 -5.69 -13.24
N VAL A 355 -8.87 -5.96 -12.54
CA VAL A 355 -10.12 -5.19 -12.71
C VAL A 355 -9.90 -3.73 -12.34
N TYR A 356 -9.29 -3.46 -11.18
CA TYR A 356 -8.96 -2.09 -10.75
C TYR A 356 -8.09 -1.37 -11.78
N LYS A 357 -7.06 -2.03 -12.33
CA LYS A 357 -6.21 -1.46 -13.39
C LYS A 357 -6.99 -1.17 -14.67
N THR A 358 -7.87 -2.08 -15.09
CA THR A 358 -8.70 -1.88 -16.30
C THR A 358 -9.66 -0.71 -16.11
N VAL A 359 -10.31 -0.63 -14.93
CA VAL A 359 -11.20 0.47 -14.58
C VAL A 359 -10.42 1.76 -14.32
N SER A 360 -9.12 1.71 -14.01
CA SER A 360 -8.27 2.90 -13.82
C SER A 360 -8.21 3.82 -15.06
N SER A 361 -8.55 3.31 -16.24
CA SER A 361 -8.69 4.15 -17.45
C SER A 361 -9.89 5.10 -17.39
N ILE A 362 -10.88 4.92 -16.49
CA ILE A 362 -12.05 5.80 -16.39
C ILE A 362 -11.83 7.04 -15.52
N SER A 363 -10.80 7.02 -14.67
CA SER A 363 -10.50 8.12 -13.76
C SER A 363 -9.00 8.27 -13.56
N PRO A 364 -8.44 9.49 -13.67
CA PRO A 364 -7.03 9.72 -13.38
C PRO A 364 -6.70 9.58 -11.89
N PHE A 365 -7.70 9.56 -10.99
CA PHE A 365 -7.50 9.35 -9.56
C PHE A 365 -6.99 7.94 -9.24
N LEU A 366 -7.58 6.91 -9.86
CA LEU A 366 -7.24 5.51 -9.60
C LEU A 366 -5.77 5.16 -9.86
N PRO A 367 -5.19 5.43 -11.05
CA PRO A 367 -3.79 5.11 -11.30
C PRO A 367 -2.86 5.91 -10.36
N THR A 368 -3.18 7.17 -10.05
CA THR A 368 -2.42 7.96 -9.08
C THR A 368 -2.47 7.35 -7.68
N ARG A 369 -3.65 6.94 -7.19
CA ARG A 369 -3.80 6.31 -5.88
C ARG A 369 -3.03 4.99 -5.79
N PHE A 370 -3.12 4.13 -6.80
CA PHE A 370 -2.39 2.85 -6.79
C PHE A 370 -0.88 3.05 -6.85
N LEU A 371 -0.38 3.95 -7.70
CA LEU A 371 1.04 4.26 -7.76
C LEU A 371 1.54 4.90 -6.47
N SER A 372 0.75 5.78 -5.85
CA SER A 372 1.10 6.42 -4.59
C SER A 372 1.30 5.40 -3.47
N MET A 373 0.34 4.49 -3.28
CA MET A 373 0.45 3.42 -2.27
C MET A 373 1.59 2.45 -2.58
N ALA A 374 1.78 2.06 -3.85
CA ALA A 374 2.81 1.12 -4.24
C ALA A 374 4.22 1.67 -4.04
N ILE A 375 4.46 2.94 -4.43
CA ILE A 375 5.74 3.62 -4.22
C ILE A 375 5.98 3.85 -2.72
N ALA A 376 4.93 4.07 -1.93
CA ALA A 376 5.03 4.22 -0.49
C ALA A 376 5.20 2.90 0.28
N ASN A 377 5.17 1.73 -0.39
CA ASN A 377 5.15 0.40 0.23
C ASN A 377 3.99 0.20 1.23
N THR A 378 2.86 0.87 0.99
CA THR A 378 1.64 0.83 1.80
C THR A 378 0.47 0.23 1.04
N ASP A 379 0.73 -0.50 -0.05
CA ASP A 379 -0.28 -1.17 -0.86
C ASP A 379 -0.55 -2.62 -0.39
N TYR A 380 -1.56 -3.25 -0.99
CA TYR A 380 -1.92 -4.64 -0.68
C TYR A 380 -0.78 -5.63 -1.00
N GLN A 381 0.02 -5.40 -2.05
CA GLN A 381 1.11 -6.33 -2.38
C GLN A 381 2.21 -6.29 -1.33
N SER A 382 2.54 -5.11 -0.81
CA SER A 382 3.48 -4.95 0.30
C SER A 382 3.00 -5.69 1.56
N HIS A 383 1.69 -5.69 1.83
CA HIS A 383 1.14 -6.48 2.94
C HIS A 383 1.24 -8.00 2.71
N TRP A 384 0.89 -8.47 1.50
CA TRP A 384 1.04 -9.89 1.15
C TRP A 384 2.49 -10.37 1.26
N ARG A 385 3.46 -9.56 0.82
CA ARG A 385 4.89 -9.89 0.94
C ARG A 385 5.30 -10.06 2.40
N PHE A 386 4.84 -9.20 3.29
CA PHE A 386 5.10 -9.31 4.73
C PHE A 386 4.49 -10.58 5.34
N THR A 387 3.23 -10.89 5.08
CA THR A 387 2.57 -12.06 5.65
C THR A 387 3.11 -13.38 5.08
N GLU A 388 3.57 -13.38 3.84
CA GLU A 388 4.29 -14.52 3.24
C GLU A 388 5.67 -14.72 3.87
N ALA A 389 6.42 -13.64 4.13
CA ALA A 389 7.69 -13.72 4.84
C ALA A 389 7.50 -14.22 6.28
N ALA A 390 6.44 -13.77 6.97
CA ALA A 390 6.08 -14.23 8.31
C ALA A 390 5.76 -15.73 8.33
N GLU A 391 5.00 -16.24 7.35
CA GLU A 391 4.70 -17.67 7.26
C GLU A 391 5.95 -18.50 6.94
N ALA A 392 6.79 -18.06 6.01
CA ALA A 392 8.05 -18.75 5.71
C ALA A 392 8.93 -18.86 6.97
N TYR A 393 9.03 -17.76 7.72
CA TYR A 393 9.75 -17.75 8.98
C TYR A 393 9.10 -18.65 10.05
N ARG A 394 7.76 -18.69 10.16
CA ARG A 394 7.04 -19.62 11.05
C ARG A 394 7.45 -21.07 10.79
N VAL A 395 7.46 -21.48 9.52
CA VAL A 395 7.86 -22.85 9.13
C VAL A 395 9.32 -23.12 9.50
N ASP A 396 10.21 -22.15 9.32
CA ASP A 396 11.62 -22.26 9.71
C ASP A 396 11.80 -22.35 11.23
N VAL A 397 11.00 -21.61 12.02
CA VAL A 397 10.95 -21.73 13.49
C VAL A 397 10.57 -23.15 13.89
N GLN A 398 9.52 -23.72 13.29
CA GLN A 398 9.12 -25.10 13.60
C GLN A 398 10.18 -26.12 13.19
N ARG A 399 10.83 -25.92 12.03
CA ARG A 399 11.96 -26.77 11.60
C ARG A 399 13.13 -26.70 12.57
N PHE A 400 13.43 -25.53 13.09
CA PHE A 400 14.45 -25.35 14.13
C PHE A 400 14.09 -26.12 15.41
N LEU A 401 12.87 -25.97 15.92
CA LEU A 401 12.42 -26.61 17.15
C LEU A 401 12.34 -28.14 17.05
N ASN A 402 11.62 -28.63 16.02
CA ASN A 402 11.44 -30.07 15.79
C ASN A 402 12.78 -30.72 15.44
N GLY A 403 13.58 -30.11 14.56
CA GLY A 403 14.90 -30.61 14.15
C GLY A 403 15.92 -30.64 15.30
N THR A 404 15.81 -29.72 16.26
CA THR A 404 16.63 -29.77 17.49
C THR A 404 16.27 -30.98 18.34
N THR A 405 14.98 -31.29 18.50
CA THR A 405 14.54 -32.50 19.23
C THR A 405 14.93 -33.77 18.48
N GLU A 406 14.70 -33.80 17.17
CA GLU A 406 15.01 -34.92 16.28
C GLU A 406 16.47 -35.39 16.39
N LYS A 407 17.41 -34.44 16.33
CA LYS A 407 18.86 -34.73 16.31
C LYS A 407 19.46 -35.07 17.68
N ASN A 408 18.86 -34.57 18.76
CA ASN A 408 19.43 -34.67 20.10
C ASN A 408 18.67 -35.65 21.02
N SER A 409 17.73 -36.42 20.48
CA SER A 409 17.05 -37.49 21.22
C SER A 409 16.75 -38.68 20.32
N LYS A 410 16.45 -39.81 20.95
CA LYS A 410 16.04 -41.04 20.29
C LYS A 410 14.61 -41.44 20.72
N TYR A 411 14.20 -42.63 20.29
CA TYR A 411 12.88 -43.17 20.57
C TYR A 411 12.50 -43.07 22.06
N ASN A 412 11.34 -42.48 22.34
CA ASN A 412 10.79 -42.25 23.69
C ASN A 412 11.67 -41.43 24.66
N GLU A 413 12.72 -40.76 24.18
CA GLU A 413 13.50 -39.86 25.00
C GLU A 413 12.87 -38.47 25.04
N ARG A 414 12.73 -37.91 26.24
CA ARG A 414 12.32 -36.52 26.42
C ARG A 414 13.55 -35.62 26.35
N TYR A 415 13.69 -34.90 25.24
CA TYR A 415 14.74 -33.88 25.11
C TYR A 415 14.39 -32.62 25.89
N VAL A 416 15.37 -32.08 26.60
CA VAL A 416 15.36 -30.74 27.20
C VAL A 416 16.50 -29.96 26.56
N ALA A 417 16.15 -28.92 25.81
CA ALA A 417 17.14 -28.07 25.16
C ALA A 417 17.79 -27.15 26.20
N PRO A 418 19.12 -26.96 26.17
CA PRO A 418 19.79 -26.00 27.02
C PRO A 418 19.39 -24.56 26.63
N ALA A 419 19.49 -23.63 27.57
CA ALA A 419 19.01 -22.25 27.39
C ALA A 419 19.69 -21.49 26.23
N ASP A 420 20.94 -21.84 25.88
CA ASP A 420 21.66 -21.26 24.74
C ASP A 420 21.12 -21.74 23.36
N THR A 421 20.17 -22.67 23.35
CA THR A 421 19.54 -23.14 22.11
C THR A 421 18.77 -22.01 21.44
N TRP A 422 18.00 -21.23 22.20
CA TRP A 422 17.04 -20.27 21.64
C TRP A 422 17.72 -19.14 20.85
N SER A 423 18.93 -18.74 21.25
CA SER A 423 19.70 -17.70 20.56
C SER A 423 20.21 -18.15 19.18
N LYS A 424 20.27 -19.46 18.92
CA LYS A 424 20.69 -20.03 17.62
C LYS A 424 19.62 -19.89 16.53
N LEU A 425 18.37 -19.62 16.89
CA LEU A 425 17.34 -19.28 15.90
C LEU A 425 17.65 -17.90 15.29
N LYS A 426 17.76 -17.84 13.97
CA LYS A 426 17.96 -16.58 13.24
C LYS A 426 16.81 -15.62 13.53
N GLU A 427 17.08 -14.34 13.73
CA GLU A 427 16.03 -13.33 13.88
C GLU A 427 15.20 -13.16 12.60
N PHE A 428 13.93 -12.78 12.76
CA PHE A 428 13.10 -12.37 11.64
C PHE A 428 13.60 -11.05 11.04
N GLU A 429 13.86 -11.09 9.75
CA GLU A 429 14.26 -9.94 8.94
C GLU A 429 13.28 -9.82 7.78
N TYR A 430 12.71 -8.63 7.61
CA TYR A 430 11.81 -8.33 6.51
C TYR A 430 12.33 -7.13 5.71
N GLU A 431 12.47 -7.35 4.41
CA GLU A 431 12.78 -6.30 3.44
C GLU A 431 11.58 -6.07 2.53
N GLY A 432 11.15 -4.80 2.46
CA GLY A 432 10.11 -4.36 1.54
C GLY A 432 10.53 -4.53 0.08
N PRO A 433 9.59 -4.37 -0.87
CA PRO A 433 9.94 -4.40 -2.28
C PRO A 433 10.84 -3.23 -2.64
N THR A 434 11.79 -3.50 -3.54
CA THR A 434 12.63 -2.47 -4.16
C THR A 434 11.80 -1.63 -5.12
N PHE A 435 12.22 -0.39 -5.40
CA PHE A 435 11.54 0.43 -6.41
C PHE A 435 11.49 -0.24 -7.79
N GLU A 436 12.52 -0.99 -8.18
CA GLU A 436 12.57 -1.69 -9.45
C GLU A 436 11.47 -2.75 -9.55
N GLU A 437 11.23 -3.47 -8.46
CA GLU A 437 10.09 -4.40 -8.35
C GLU A 437 8.76 -3.66 -8.42
N VAL A 438 8.60 -2.57 -7.65
CA VAL A 438 7.39 -1.73 -7.64
C VAL A 438 7.10 -1.17 -9.04
N TYR A 439 8.11 -0.64 -9.72
CA TYR A 439 8.00 -0.07 -11.06
C TYR A 439 7.60 -1.14 -12.08
N LYS A 440 8.25 -2.31 -12.05
CA LYS A 440 7.96 -3.44 -12.96
C LYS A 440 6.53 -3.96 -12.77
N GLN A 441 6.09 -4.10 -11.52
CA GLN A 441 4.73 -4.57 -11.20
C GLN A 441 3.65 -3.56 -11.61
N ASN A 442 3.97 -2.27 -11.61
CA ASN A 442 3.02 -1.18 -11.86
C ASN A 442 3.22 -0.46 -13.20
N THR A 443 4.04 -1.01 -14.11
CA THR A 443 4.35 -0.41 -15.41
C THR A 443 3.08 -0.08 -16.21
N ASN A 444 2.08 -0.97 -16.21
CA ASN A 444 0.79 -0.72 -16.89
C ASN A 444 0.04 0.47 -16.28
N VAL A 445 0.12 0.66 -14.96
CA VAL A 445 -0.55 1.77 -14.27
C VAL A 445 0.13 3.10 -14.58
N PHE A 446 1.47 3.11 -14.65
CA PHE A 446 2.23 4.26 -15.17
C PHE A 446 1.82 4.60 -16.61
N PHE A 447 1.70 3.60 -17.49
CA PHE A 447 1.24 3.81 -18.86
C PHE A 447 -0.17 4.39 -18.93
N VAL A 448 -1.11 3.92 -18.10
CA VAL A 448 -2.47 4.48 -18.02
C VAL A 448 -2.43 5.96 -17.60
N LEU A 449 -1.59 6.31 -16.62
CA LEU A 449 -1.42 7.71 -16.19
C LEU A 449 -0.84 8.58 -17.32
N LEU A 450 0.16 8.08 -18.07
CA LEU A 450 0.72 8.78 -19.22
C LEU A 450 -0.30 8.95 -20.36
N ILE A 451 -1.12 7.92 -20.62
CA ILE A 451 -2.22 8.00 -21.59
C ILE A 451 -3.18 9.13 -21.19
N TRP A 452 -3.54 9.24 -19.90
CA TRP A 452 -4.36 10.35 -19.42
C TRP A 452 -3.74 11.73 -19.68
N VAL A 453 -2.43 11.86 -19.47
CA VAL A 453 -1.70 13.12 -19.78
C VAL A 453 -1.81 13.44 -21.26
N VAL A 454 -1.50 12.49 -22.14
CA VAL A 454 -1.53 12.69 -23.59
C VAL A 454 -2.95 12.97 -24.08
N LEU A 455 -3.95 12.23 -23.61
CA LEU A 455 -5.35 12.40 -24.00
C LEU A 455 -5.88 13.78 -23.58
N THR A 456 -5.66 14.18 -22.33
CA THR A 456 -6.17 15.48 -21.84
C THR A 456 -5.41 16.66 -22.44
N ALA A 457 -4.10 16.53 -22.67
CA ALA A 457 -3.35 17.51 -23.42
C ALA A 457 -3.85 17.59 -24.88
N GLY A 458 -4.05 16.46 -25.54
CA GLY A 458 -4.60 16.42 -26.90
C GLY A 458 -5.97 17.10 -26.99
N LEU A 459 -6.91 16.70 -26.13
CA LEU A 459 -8.25 17.29 -26.05
C LEU A 459 -8.18 18.80 -25.85
N LEU A 460 -7.34 19.28 -24.92
CA LEU A 460 -7.24 20.70 -24.63
C LEU A 460 -6.59 21.49 -25.78
N PHE A 461 -5.44 21.04 -26.28
CA PHE A 461 -4.64 21.79 -27.25
C PHE A 461 -5.22 21.73 -28.67
N PHE A 462 -5.83 20.63 -29.10
CA PHE A 462 -6.42 20.52 -30.44
C PHE A 462 -7.76 21.24 -30.55
N THR A 463 -8.58 21.21 -29.49
CA THR A 463 -9.91 21.83 -29.54
C THR A 463 -9.91 23.34 -29.34
N ASN A 464 -8.80 23.92 -28.85
CA ASN A 464 -8.64 25.35 -28.60
C ASN A 464 -7.65 26.06 -29.53
N LYS A 465 -7.23 25.43 -30.64
CA LYS A 465 -6.39 26.10 -31.67
C LYS A 465 -7.00 27.38 -32.24
N LYS A 466 -8.32 27.52 -32.19
CA LYS A 466 -9.09 28.66 -32.73
C LYS A 466 -9.39 29.76 -31.71
N TYR A 467 -9.14 29.52 -30.42
CA TYR A 467 -9.19 30.57 -29.39
C TYR A 467 -8.15 31.64 -29.70
#